data_AF-A0A356B8N2-F1
#
_entry.id   AF-A0A356B8N2-F1
#
_cell.length_a   1.000
_cell.length_b   1.000
_cell.length_c   1.000
_cell.angle_alpha   90.00
_cell.angle_beta   90.00
_cell.angle_gamma   90.00
#
_symmetry.space_group_name_H-M   'P 1'
#
loop_
_entity.id
_entity.type
_entity.pdbx_description
1 polymer ?
#
loop_
_entity_poly.entity_id
_entity_poly.type
_entity_poly.pdbx_seq_one_letter_code
_entity_poly.pdbx_strand_id
1 'polypeptide(L)' 'MAITKDNTEYFEKLNIKLKQQFCINFDDTGYTKEEWISRFGDLTLDDAVSEYGRKYDLTTIADLFK' A
#
# COMPACT_ATOMS: atom_id res chain seq x y z
N MET A 1 -11.61 -3.35 13.79
CA MET A 1 -12.54 -3.48 12.64
C MET A 1 -11.80 -4.25 11.56
N ALA A 2 -12.36 -5.35 11.06
CA ALA A 2 -11.74 -6.07 9.94
C ALA A 2 -11.91 -5.21 8.66
N ILE A 3 -10.83 -5.00 7.91
CA ILE A 3 -10.86 -4.28 6.64
C ILE A 3 -11.50 -5.21 5.61
N THR A 4 -12.50 -4.73 4.88
CA THR A 4 -13.17 -5.46 3.79
C THR A 4 -12.90 -4.77 2.45
N LYS A 5 -13.14 -5.46 1.34
CA LYS A 5 -12.93 -4.90 -0.02
C LYS A 5 -13.77 -3.66 -0.31
N ASP A 6 -14.88 -3.50 0.40
CA ASP A 6 -15.81 -2.38 0.31
C ASP A 6 -15.38 -1.17 1.16
N ASN A 7 -14.26 -1.28 1.88
CA ASN A 7 -13.76 -0.24 2.76
C ASN A 7 -13.04 0.86 1.95
N THR A 8 -13.81 1.67 1.23
CA THR A 8 -13.33 2.70 0.29
C THR A 8 -12.35 3.67 0.94
N GLU A 9 -12.60 4.08 2.18
CA GLU A 9 -11.72 5.00 2.92
C GLU A 9 -10.31 4.42 3.11
N TYR A 10 -10.21 3.12 3.39
CA TYR A 10 -8.91 2.44 3.51
C TYR A 10 -8.16 2.48 2.19
N PHE A 11 -8.81 2.13 1.08
CA PHE A 11 -8.16 2.09 -0.24
C PHE A 11 -7.80 3.49 -0.77
N GLU A 12 -8.58 4.52 -0.44
CA GLU A 12 -8.21 5.91 -0.73
C GLU A 12 -6.96 6.34 0.03
N LYS A 13 -6.92 6.06 1.35
CA LYS A 13 -5.74 6.33 2.18
C LYS A 13 -4.51 5.54 1.71
N LEU A 14 -4.70 4.29 1.33
CA LEU A 14 -3.67 3.44 0.75
C LEU A 14 -3.08 4.03 -0.52
N ASN A 15 -3.95 4.47 -1.43
CA ASN A 15 -3.51 5.08 -2.68
C ASN A 15 -2.71 6.37 -2.44
N ILE A 16 -3.17 7.22 -1.51
CA ILE A 16 -2.44 8.44 -1.12
C ILE A 16 -1.05 8.08 -0.57
N LYS A 17 -0.97 7.07 0.31
CA LYS A 17 0.29 6.65 0.92
C LYS A 17 1.28 6.07 -0.09
N LEU A 18 0.83 5.15 -0.95
CA LEU A 18 1.65 4.59 -2.03
C LEU A 18 2.24 5.69 -2.92
N LYS A 19 1.43 6.71 -3.23
CA LYS A 19 1.86 7.84 -4.04
C LYS A 19 2.88 8.73 -3.33
N GLN A 20 2.70 8.94 -2.02
CA GLN A 20 3.62 9.74 -1.20
C GLN A 20 4.96 9.05 -0.94
N GLN A 21 4.98 7.72 -0.80
CA GLN A 21 6.21 6.98 -0.49
C GLN A 21 6.95 6.47 -1.72
N PHE A 22 6.23 6.03 -2.77
CA PHE A 22 6.82 5.35 -3.93
C PHE A 22 6.42 5.96 -5.28
N CYS A 23 5.60 7.03 -5.29
CA CYS A 23 5.06 7.63 -6.51
C CYS A 23 4.20 6.68 -7.38
N ILE A 24 3.59 5.67 -6.76
CA ILE A 24 2.70 4.70 -7.43
C ILE A 24 1.28 4.76 -6.86
N ASN A 25 0.31 4.22 -7.60
CA ASN A 25 -1.07 4.04 -7.15
C ASN A 25 -1.33 2.58 -6.76
N PHE A 26 -2.51 2.31 -6.20
CA PHE A 26 -2.94 0.94 -5.87
C PHE A 26 -2.99 0.03 -7.10
N ASP A 27 -3.46 0.51 -8.25
CA ASP A 27 -3.48 -0.26 -9.50
C ASP A 27 -2.09 -0.70 -9.96
N ASP A 28 -1.06 0.11 -9.70
CA ASP A 28 0.33 -0.23 -10.04
C ASP A 28 0.88 -1.38 -9.19
N THR A 29 0.21 -1.72 -8.08
CA THR A 29 0.60 -2.87 -7.25
C THR A 29 0.28 -4.22 -7.88
N GLY A 30 -0.61 -4.23 -8.88
CA GLY A 30 -1.08 -5.45 -9.53
C GLY A 30 -1.98 -6.33 -8.65
N TYR A 31 -2.36 -5.88 -7.46
CA TYR A 31 -3.25 -6.62 -6.56
C TYR A 31 -4.70 -6.19 -6.72
N THR A 32 -5.61 -7.16 -6.64
CA THR A 32 -7.00 -6.85 -6.31
C THR A 32 -7.13 -6.43 -4.84
N LYS A 33 -8.23 -5.73 -4.52
CA LYS A 33 -8.54 -5.34 -3.13
C LYS A 33 -8.58 -6.54 -2.18
N GLU A 34 -9.11 -7.67 -2.65
CA GLU A 34 -9.22 -8.91 -1.86
C GLU A 34 -7.83 -9.52 -1.60
N GLU A 35 -6.96 -9.56 -2.61
CA GLU A 35 -5.59 -10.05 -2.44
C GLU A 35 -4.77 -9.15 -1.52
N TRP A 36 -4.93 -7.83 -1.64
CA TRP A 36 -4.27 -6.88 -0.75
C TRP A 36 -4.66 -7.13 0.71
N ILE A 37 -5.95 -7.23 0.99
CA ILE A 37 -6.46 -7.51 2.34
C ILE A 37 -5.97 -8.88 2.83
N SER A 38 -5.98 -9.90 1.98
CA SER A 38 -5.50 -11.24 2.36
C SER A 38 -4.01 -11.26 2.69
N ARG A 39 -3.21 -10.33 2.15
CA ARG A 39 -1.75 -10.29 2.34
C ARG A 39 -1.30 -9.31 3.41
N PHE A 40 -2.01 -8.19 3.55
CA PHE A 40 -1.61 -7.05 4.35
C PHE A 40 -2.72 -6.51 5.27
N GLY A 41 -3.92 -7.11 5.26
CA GLY A 41 -5.07 -6.65 6.04
C GLY A 41 -4.93 -6.80 7.55
N ASP A 42 -3.99 -7.62 8.01
CA ASP A 42 -3.61 -7.73 9.43
C ASP A 42 -2.62 -6.63 9.88
N LEU A 43 -2.05 -5.88 8.94
CA LEU A 43 -1.09 -4.82 9.21
C LEU A 43 -1.77 -3.45 9.26
N THR A 44 -1.11 -2.49 9.91
CA THR A 44 -1.49 -1.09 9.78
C THR A 44 -1.24 -0.60 8.35
N LEU A 45 -1.87 0.50 7.95
CA LEU A 45 -1.68 1.03 6.60
C LEU A 45 -0.21 1.35 6.28
N ASP A 46 0.49 1.96 7.24
CA ASP A 46 1.93 2.26 7.13
C ASP A 46 2.77 1.00 6.96
N ASP A 47 2.50 -0.02 7.78
CA ASP A 47 3.22 -1.29 7.73
C ASP A 47 2.92 -2.06 6.45
N ALA A 48 1.66 -2.07 6.00
CA ALA A 48 1.25 -2.71 4.74
C ALA A 48 1.99 -2.12 3.53
N VAL A 49 2.06 -0.79 3.45
CA VAL A 49 2.76 -0.09 2.36
C VAL A 49 4.27 -0.29 2.45
N SER A 50 4.84 -0.24 3.66
CA SER A 50 6.27 -0.47 3.88
C SER A 50 6.68 -1.91 3.55
N GLU A 51 5.86 -2.89 3.95
CA GLU A 51 6.08 -4.30 3.66
C GLU A 51 5.92 -4.60 2.16
N TYR A 52 4.94 -3.98 1.49
CA TYR A 52 4.83 -4.04 0.04
C TYR A 52 6.10 -3.48 -0.64
N GLY A 53 6.54 -2.28 -0.25
CA GLY A 53 7.76 -1.68 -0.79
C GLY A 53 9.00 -2.53 -0.57
N ARG A 54 9.17 -3.08 0.63
CA ARG A 54 10.28 -3.99 0.97
C ARG A 54 10.25 -5.28 0.16
N LYS A 55 9.07 -5.85 -0.04
CA LYS A 55 8.88 -7.11 -0.79
C LYS A 55 9.24 -6.98 -2.27
N TYR A 56 9.01 -5.81 -2.85
CA TYR A 56 9.24 -5.53 -4.27
C TYR A 56 10.46 -4.62 -4.51
N ASP A 57 11.28 -4.40 -3.49
CA ASP A 57 12.49 -3.57 -3.54
C ASP A 57 12.23 -2.17 -4.16
N LEU A 58 11.12 -1.56 -3.73
CA LEU A 58 10.73 -0.24 -4.20
C LEU A 58 11.60 0.82 -3.55
N THR A 59 12.19 1.69 -4.37
CA THR A 59 12.92 2.85 -3.90
C THR A 59 11.94 3.87 -3.35
N THR A 60 12.14 4.27 -2.09
CA THR A 60 11.32 5.33 -1.50
C THR A 60 11.69 6.69 -2.11
N ILE A 61 10.73 7.61 -2.20
CA ILE A 61 11.00 9.00 -2.60
C ILE A 61 12.05 9.62 -1.67
N ALA A 62 12.06 9.28 -0.38
CA ALA A 62 13.04 9.79 0.57
C ALA A 62 14.48 9.35 0.24
N ASP A 63 14.68 8.15 -0.31
CA ASP A 63 15.99 7.66 -0.73
C ASP A 63 16.44 8.25 -2.08
N LEU A 64 15.52 8.70 -2.93
CA LEU A 64 15.86 9.37 -4.20
C LEU A 64 16.46 10.77 -4.02
N PHE A 65 16.19 11.43 -2.88
CA PHE A 65 16.64 12.79 -2.58
C PHE A 65 17.72 12.86 -1.48
N LYS A 66 18.34 11.73 -1.11
CA LYS A 66 19.54 11.68 -0.25
C LYS A 66 20.82 11.83 -1.06
#